data_AF-A0A373BDE8-F1
#
_entry.id   AF-A0A373BDE8-F1
#
_cell.length_a   1.000
_cell.length_b   1.000
_cell.length_c   1.000
_cell.angle_alpha   90.00
_cell.angle_beta   90.00
_cell.angle_gamma   90.00
#
_symmetry.space_group_name_H-M   'P 1'
#
loop_
_entity.id
_entity.type
_entity.pdbx_description
1 polymer ?
#
loop_
_entity_poly.entity_id
_entity_poly.type
_entity_poly.pdbx_seq_one_letter_code
_entity_poly.pdbx_strand_id
1 'polypeptide(L)'
;MIYKDILNNIIRLVIIYSCERMKILNKYEDIDRGLFFLNEGVVKPKISQFLSSNCKKLEMVISDKSEVKKIFEDWDEEKIKFEFLHYFWDFMQEQPIGYNTALLKHCNLSQKKLEAFMSRLMAEVKQVRSDYEFLDDYYEFAEQFSVSSLLSKDKLNESIFTYYRIFYELETKKPQLSMKEVNELFLKFIQQVPYYSPFIRKYLTTFSREPHHLSLTVPLNFSQGMLLDTLFHFLFQFIQELFYVGYFKIDLMSEKSPKDLKFKNLYEQQQIDRFEETTRIMDTLFNSLPSEQLKSYQVSVTNKAIDITLISLLFKQCQTQFDNDVLFYQDYFETSFLKDFYEIAPYKMGENSKKKATHMNKVFFKFLKHGFEAQGFTVDIKTAGAIDKWTLKIAYGKEKFLEMTGEQIRMNYKNRKLKKLFNYE
;
A
#
# COMPACT_ATOMS: atom_id res chain seq x y z
N MET A 1 -7.52 -23.72 0.92
CA MET A 1 -7.61 -23.42 -0.52
C MET A 1 -8.14 -22.01 -0.72
N ILE A 2 -9.36 -21.67 -0.29
CA ILE A 2 -9.94 -20.32 -0.50
C ILE A 2 -9.13 -19.14 0.08
N TYR A 3 -8.56 -19.25 1.28
CA TYR A 3 -7.75 -18.19 1.88
C TYR A 3 -6.51 -17.84 1.05
N LYS A 4 -5.92 -18.85 0.41
CA LYS A 4 -4.79 -18.67 -0.49
C LYS A 4 -5.23 -17.91 -1.74
N ASP A 5 -6.41 -18.21 -2.25
CA ASP A 5 -6.96 -17.53 -3.43
C ASP A 5 -7.28 -16.06 -3.11
N ILE A 6 -7.85 -15.78 -1.94
CA ILE A 6 -8.05 -14.41 -1.43
C ILE A 6 -6.71 -13.69 -1.26
N LEU A 7 -5.72 -14.31 -0.62
CA LEU A 7 -4.37 -13.74 -0.46
C LEU A 7 -3.75 -13.40 -1.82
N ASN A 8 -3.84 -14.32 -2.77
CA ASN A 8 -3.32 -14.15 -4.12
C ASN A 8 -4.04 -13.03 -4.89
N ASN A 9 -5.36 -12.87 -4.69
CA ASN A 9 -6.12 -11.81 -5.35
C ASN A 9 -5.80 -10.43 -4.74
N ILE A 10 -5.64 -10.33 -3.42
CA ILE A 10 -5.19 -9.09 -2.78
C ILE A 10 -3.79 -8.71 -3.30
N ILE A 11 -2.82 -9.63 -3.28
CA ILE A 11 -1.44 -9.31 -3.71
C ILE A 11 -1.34 -9.03 -5.21
N ARG A 12 -2.18 -9.64 -6.07
CA ARG A 12 -2.24 -9.29 -7.50
C ARG A 12 -2.69 -7.85 -7.68
N LEU A 13 -3.68 -7.41 -6.90
CA LEU A 13 -4.13 -6.02 -6.94
C LEU A 13 -3.03 -5.06 -6.45
N VAL A 14 -2.29 -5.43 -5.38
CA VAL A 14 -1.08 -4.71 -4.94
C VAL A 14 -0.07 -4.60 -6.08
N ILE A 15 0.21 -5.69 -6.80
CA ILE A 15 1.14 -5.70 -7.94
C ILE A 15 0.67 -4.73 -9.02
N ILE A 16 -0.58 -4.82 -9.45
CA ILE A 16 -1.14 -3.98 -10.52
C ILE A 16 -1.00 -2.50 -10.13
N TYR A 17 -1.49 -2.11 -8.95
CA TYR A 17 -1.44 -0.72 -8.51
C TYR A 17 -0.02 -0.20 -8.27
N SER A 18 0.88 -1.05 -7.75
CA SER A 18 2.28 -0.66 -7.57
C SER A 18 2.98 -0.46 -8.92
N CYS A 19 2.70 -1.31 -9.91
CA CYS A 19 3.24 -1.15 -11.25
C CYS A 19 2.71 0.13 -11.91
N GLU A 20 1.40 0.39 -11.85
CA GLU A 20 0.81 1.60 -12.41
C GLU A 20 1.32 2.87 -11.70
N ARG A 21 1.40 2.87 -10.37
CA ARG A 21 2.02 3.96 -9.60
C ARG A 21 3.44 4.23 -10.11
N MET A 22 4.29 3.21 -10.26
CA MET A 22 5.64 3.39 -10.80
C MET A 22 5.65 3.96 -12.23
N LYS A 23 4.73 3.52 -13.11
CA LYS A 23 4.61 4.07 -14.46
C LYS A 23 4.24 5.55 -14.45
N ILE A 24 3.29 5.93 -13.61
CA ILE A 24 2.82 7.32 -13.45
C ILE A 24 3.97 8.20 -12.96
N LEU A 25 4.63 7.80 -11.87
CA LEU A 25 5.73 8.56 -11.28
C LEU A 25 6.92 8.71 -12.25
N ASN A 26 7.22 7.69 -13.06
CA ASN A 26 8.28 7.78 -14.07
C ASN A 26 7.89 8.67 -15.27
N LYS A 27 6.60 8.78 -15.60
CA LYS A 27 6.12 9.61 -16.72
C LYS A 27 5.95 11.07 -16.32
N TYR A 28 5.52 11.33 -15.08
CA TYR A 28 5.18 12.66 -14.56
C TYR A 28 6.11 13.06 -13.41
N GLU A 29 7.41 12.89 -13.59
CA GLU A 29 8.41 13.10 -12.54
C GLU A 29 8.39 14.54 -11.98
N ASP A 30 8.20 15.54 -12.82
CA ASP A 30 8.16 16.95 -12.38
C ASP A 30 6.87 17.26 -11.58
N ILE A 31 5.74 16.68 -11.96
CA ILE A 31 4.49 16.81 -11.20
C ILE A 31 4.63 16.14 -9.84
N ASP A 32 5.20 14.93 -9.78
CA ASP A 32 5.44 14.22 -8.52
C ASP A 32 6.31 15.05 -7.56
N ARG A 33 7.42 15.61 -8.07
CA ARG A 33 8.28 16.51 -7.30
C ARG A 33 7.53 17.73 -6.79
N GLY A 34 6.70 18.35 -7.63
CA GLY A 34 5.88 19.49 -7.24
C GLY A 34 4.81 19.16 -6.21
N LEU A 35 4.14 18.02 -6.35
CA LEU A 35 3.17 17.51 -5.37
C LEU A 35 3.84 17.25 -4.02
N PHE A 36 5.02 16.62 -4.03
CA PHE A 36 5.80 16.40 -2.82
C PHE A 36 6.16 17.71 -2.14
N PHE A 37 6.64 18.71 -2.90
CA PHE A 37 6.95 20.04 -2.38
C PHE A 37 5.72 20.72 -1.76
N LEU A 38 4.58 20.72 -2.45
CA LEU A 38 3.34 21.30 -1.91
C LEU A 38 2.90 20.56 -0.64
N ASN A 39 2.98 19.23 -0.64
CA ASN A 39 2.58 18.41 0.49
C ASN A 39 3.44 18.69 1.74
N GLU A 40 4.76 18.62 1.61
CA GLU A 40 5.69 18.77 2.73
C GLU A 40 5.88 20.25 3.13
N GLY A 41 5.89 21.17 2.17
CA GLY A 41 6.16 22.59 2.39
C GLY A 41 4.93 23.43 2.79
N VAL A 42 3.73 23.04 2.34
CA VAL A 42 2.50 23.84 2.56
C VAL A 42 1.46 23.06 3.33
N VAL A 43 1.04 21.90 2.83
CA VAL A 43 -0.14 21.17 3.36
C VAL A 43 0.13 20.62 4.75
N LYS A 44 1.20 19.83 4.91
CA LYS A 44 1.56 19.16 6.16
C LYS A 44 1.83 20.11 7.33
N PRO A 45 2.54 21.24 7.15
CA PRO A 45 2.68 22.25 8.21
C PRO A 45 1.32 22.83 8.64
N LYS A 46 0.44 23.16 7.69
CA LYS A 46 -0.87 23.77 7.99
C LYS A 46 -1.82 22.79 8.67
N ILE A 47 -1.82 21.53 8.25
CA ILE A 47 -2.56 20.46 8.93
C ILE A 47 -2.04 20.27 10.35
N SER A 48 -0.72 20.23 10.53
CA SER A 48 -0.11 20.09 11.86
C SER A 48 -0.49 21.26 12.78
N GLN A 49 -0.46 22.50 12.26
CA GLN A 49 -0.89 23.69 12.98
C GLN A 49 -2.39 23.66 13.32
N PHE A 50 -3.23 23.23 12.37
CA PHE A 50 -4.66 23.11 12.58
C PHE A 50 -4.98 22.08 13.66
N LEU A 51 -4.35 20.91 13.59
CA LEU A 51 -4.54 19.83 14.55
C LEU A 51 -4.06 20.24 15.96
N SER A 52 -2.87 20.83 16.08
CA SER A 52 -2.36 21.29 17.39
C SER A 52 -3.23 22.40 18.01
N SER A 53 -3.85 23.24 17.19
CA SER A 53 -4.73 24.32 17.65
C SER A 53 -6.13 23.83 18.06
N ASN A 54 -6.55 22.65 17.61
CA ASN A 54 -7.95 22.20 17.75
C ASN A 54 -8.11 20.85 18.46
N CYS A 55 -7.05 20.04 18.53
CA CYS A 55 -7.05 18.72 19.15
C CYS A 55 -6.16 18.75 20.40
N LYS A 56 -6.75 18.52 21.57
CA LYS A 56 -5.99 18.52 22.84
C LYS A 56 -5.04 17.34 22.98
N LYS A 57 -5.38 16.21 22.33
CA LYS A 57 -4.63 14.97 22.34
C LYS A 57 -4.64 14.40 20.93
N LEU A 58 -3.45 14.13 20.38
CA LEU A 58 -3.26 13.51 19.07
C LEU A 58 -2.89 12.03 19.25
N GLU A 59 -3.75 11.32 19.97
CA GLU A 59 -3.63 9.88 20.16
C GLU A 59 -5.04 9.32 20.42
N MET A 60 -5.48 8.42 19.55
CA MET A 60 -6.79 7.78 19.64
C MET A 60 -6.62 6.27 19.87
N VAL A 61 -7.09 5.82 21.03
CA VAL A 61 -7.14 4.39 21.38
C VAL A 61 -8.34 3.77 20.68
N ILE A 62 -8.10 2.76 19.83
CA ILE A 62 -9.16 2.11 19.06
C ILE A 62 -10.01 1.22 19.99
N SER A 63 -9.38 0.52 20.93
CA SER A 63 -10.09 -0.30 21.90
C SER A 63 -9.19 -0.67 23.09
N ASP A 64 -9.75 -0.70 24.29
CA ASP A 64 -9.04 -1.20 25.48
C ASP A 64 -8.99 -2.74 25.59
N LYS A 65 -9.65 -3.45 24.68
CA LYS A 65 -9.62 -4.91 24.65
C LYS A 65 -8.28 -5.39 24.11
N SER A 66 -7.57 -6.19 24.89
CA SER A 66 -6.26 -6.76 24.51
C SER A 66 -6.28 -7.51 23.17
N GLU A 67 -7.40 -8.16 22.85
CA GLU A 67 -7.58 -8.87 21.57
C GLU A 67 -7.64 -7.91 20.39
N VAL A 68 -8.29 -6.75 20.55
CA VAL A 68 -8.38 -5.72 19.52
C VAL A 68 -7.06 -4.94 19.40
N LYS A 69 -6.37 -4.65 20.52
CA LYS A 69 -5.05 -4.00 20.52
C LYS A 69 -3.97 -4.81 19.81
N LYS A 70 -4.08 -6.14 19.77
CA LYS A 70 -3.16 -7.00 19.01
C LYS A 70 -3.36 -6.87 17.50
N ILE A 71 -4.56 -6.48 17.09
CA ILE A 71 -5.02 -6.47 15.71
C ILE A 71 -4.87 -5.08 15.11
N PHE A 72 -5.26 -4.05 15.86
CA PHE A 72 -5.16 -2.66 15.44
C PHE A 72 -4.15 -1.94 16.30
N GLU A 73 -3.22 -1.29 15.62
CA GLU A 73 -2.36 -0.32 16.28
C GLU A 73 -3.17 0.95 16.57
N ASP A 74 -3.05 1.46 17.78
CA ASP A 74 -3.62 2.75 18.15
C ASP A 74 -3.15 3.85 17.19
N TRP A 75 -3.99 4.88 17.03
CA TRP A 75 -3.67 6.02 16.18
C TRP A 75 -2.77 6.95 16.94
N ASP A 76 -1.51 7.01 16.54
CA ASP A 76 -0.57 8.02 16.97
C ASP A 76 -0.75 9.33 16.21
N GLU A 77 0.00 10.35 16.63
CA GLU A 77 -0.04 11.68 16.02
C GLU A 77 0.25 11.65 14.52
N GLU A 78 1.20 10.83 14.09
CA GLU A 78 1.60 10.73 12.68
C GLU A 78 0.50 10.09 11.83
N LYS A 79 -0.17 9.04 12.31
CA LYS A 79 -1.33 8.43 11.65
C LYS A 79 -2.50 9.40 11.53
N ILE A 80 -2.78 10.16 12.59
CA ILE A 80 -3.84 11.18 12.55
C ILE A 80 -3.50 12.26 11.52
N LYS A 81 -2.28 12.82 11.54
CA LYS A 81 -1.86 13.81 10.55
C LYS A 81 -1.96 13.28 9.13
N PHE A 82 -1.53 12.03 8.93
CA PHE A 82 -1.58 11.37 7.64
C PHE A 82 -3.00 11.21 7.09
N GLU A 83 -3.96 10.84 7.94
CA GLU A 83 -5.37 10.77 7.55
C GLU A 83 -5.93 12.15 7.14
N PHE A 84 -5.57 13.22 7.86
CA PHE A 84 -5.98 14.57 7.48
C PHE A 84 -5.32 15.05 6.19
N LEU A 85 -4.08 14.61 5.89
CA LEU A 85 -3.43 14.86 4.59
C LEU A 85 -4.23 14.21 3.46
N HIS A 86 -4.67 12.97 3.65
CA HIS A 86 -5.58 12.30 2.71
C HIS A 86 -6.87 13.08 2.50
N TYR A 87 -7.54 13.50 3.58
CA TYR A 87 -8.75 14.33 3.47
C TYR A 87 -8.53 15.60 2.67
N PHE A 88 -7.37 16.25 2.79
CA PHE A 88 -7.10 17.47 2.02
C PHE A 88 -6.99 17.18 0.51
N TRP A 89 -6.20 16.18 0.12
CA TRP A 89 -6.00 15.88 -1.29
C TRP A 89 -7.26 15.31 -1.94
N ASP A 90 -7.99 14.45 -1.23
CA ASP A 90 -9.31 14.02 -1.66
C ASP A 90 -10.25 15.23 -1.76
N PHE A 91 -10.20 16.21 -0.83
CA PHE A 91 -11.05 17.41 -0.91
C PHE A 91 -10.78 18.25 -2.14
N MET A 92 -9.51 18.32 -2.54
CA MET A 92 -9.07 19.09 -3.69
C MET A 92 -9.47 18.44 -5.02
N GLN A 93 -9.61 17.11 -5.07
CA GLN A 93 -9.91 16.36 -6.30
C GLN A 93 -11.35 15.84 -6.39
N GLU A 94 -11.93 15.46 -5.26
CA GLU A 94 -13.16 14.68 -5.15
C GLU A 94 -14.14 15.36 -4.17
N GLN A 95 -15.41 15.46 -4.58
CA GLN A 95 -16.51 15.87 -3.72
C GLN A 95 -17.75 15.05 -4.07
N PRO A 96 -18.51 14.57 -3.07
CA PRO A 96 -18.29 14.69 -1.61
C PRO A 96 -17.25 13.69 -1.06
N ILE A 97 -16.66 13.98 0.10
CA ILE A 97 -15.72 13.10 0.81
C ILE A 97 -16.39 12.41 2.01
N GLY A 98 -16.07 11.14 2.22
CA GLY A 98 -16.38 10.44 3.46
C GLY A 98 -15.29 10.65 4.52
N TYR A 99 -15.57 11.47 5.55
CA TYR A 99 -14.65 11.64 6.68
C TYR A 99 -14.88 10.57 7.77
N ASN A 100 -13.81 10.17 8.47
CA ASN A 100 -13.93 9.31 9.64
C ASN A 100 -14.59 10.07 10.80
N THR A 101 -15.88 9.80 11.01
CA THR A 101 -16.68 10.46 12.05
C THR A 101 -16.17 10.25 13.47
N ALA A 102 -15.59 9.08 13.77
CA ALA A 102 -15.01 8.77 15.08
C ALA A 102 -13.76 9.63 15.33
N LEU A 103 -12.90 9.77 14.32
CA LEU A 103 -11.72 10.63 14.39
C LEU A 103 -12.12 12.11 14.55
N LEU A 104 -13.09 12.60 13.78
CA LEU A 104 -13.57 13.98 13.94
C LEU A 104 -14.13 14.24 15.34
N LYS A 105 -14.91 13.30 15.89
CA LYS A 105 -15.43 13.36 17.26
C LYS A 105 -14.29 13.37 18.28
N HIS A 106 -13.29 12.50 18.13
CA HIS A 106 -12.11 12.46 18.99
C HIS A 106 -11.34 13.78 18.98
N CYS A 107 -11.15 14.35 17.80
CA CYS A 107 -10.52 15.65 17.58
C CYS A 107 -11.41 16.85 17.96
N ASN A 108 -12.65 16.63 18.41
CA ASN A 108 -13.65 17.67 18.66
C ASN A 108 -13.84 18.64 17.47
N LEU A 109 -13.86 18.08 16.26
CA LEU A 109 -14.03 18.79 15.01
C LEU A 109 -15.40 18.49 14.41
N SER A 110 -16.10 19.52 13.95
CA SER A 110 -17.26 19.35 13.08
C SER A 110 -16.81 19.29 11.62
N GLN A 111 -17.54 18.54 10.78
CA GLN A 111 -17.28 18.48 9.34
C GLN A 111 -17.24 19.88 8.71
N LYS A 112 -18.19 20.76 9.05
CA LYS A 112 -18.20 22.16 8.57
C LYS A 112 -16.92 22.92 8.90
N LYS A 113 -16.36 22.72 10.09
CA LYS A 113 -15.11 23.37 10.52
C LYS A 113 -13.92 22.83 9.73
N LEU A 114 -13.89 21.52 9.49
CA LEU A 114 -12.87 20.89 8.66
C LEU A 114 -12.93 21.38 7.22
N GLU A 115 -14.11 21.38 6.60
CA GLU A 115 -14.31 21.87 5.22
C GLU A 115 -13.94 23.34 5.04
N ALA A 116 -14.25 24.19 6.04
CA ALA A 116 -13.83 25.60 6.04
C ALA A 116 -12.31 25.75 6.15
N PHE A 117 -11.63 24.87 6.88
CA PHE A 117 -10.17 24.81 6.90
C PHE A 117 -9.62 24.33 5.55
N MET A 118 -10.13 23.22 5.01
CA MET A 118 -9.70 22.66 3.73
C MET A 118 -9.89 23.65 2.58
N SER A 119 -10.99 24.41 2.56
CA SER A 119 -11.25 25.45 1.55
C SER A 119 -10.20 26.57 1.58
N ARG A 120 -9.78 27.01 2.78
CA ARG A 120 -8.71 28.01 2.92
C ARG A 120 -7.36 27.46 2.50
N LEU A 121 -7.03 26.23 2.92
CA LEU A 121 -5.79 25.57 2.55
C LEU A 121 -5.71 25.34 1.04
N MET A 122 -6.82 24.95 0.40
CA MET A 122 -6.92 24.79 -1.05
C MET A 122 -6.61 26.10 -1.78
N ALA A 123 -7.10 27.24 -1.28
CA ALA A 123 -6.79 28.55 -1.87
C ALA A 123 -5.29 28.88 -1.77
N GLU A 124 -4.66 28.61 -0.62
CA GLU A 124 -3.22 28.79 -0.41
C GLU A 124 -2.39 27.89 -1.35
N VAL A 125 -2.73 26.60 -1.45
CA VAL A 125 -2.07 25.66 -2.37
C VAL A 125 -2.23 26.10 -3.82
N LYS A 126 -3.41 26.58 -4.24
CA LYS A 126 -3.64 27.09 -5.60
C LYS A 126 -2.75 28.30 -5.91
N GLN A 127 -2.56 29.19 -4.95
CA GLN A 127 -1.69 30.36 -5.08
C GLN A 127 -0.22 29.96 -5.18
N VAL A 128 0.28 29.11 -4.27
CA VAL A 128 1.68 28.66 -4.32
C VAL A 128 1.96 27.89 -5.61
N ARG A 129 1.03 27.04 -6.04
CA ARG A 129 1.18 26.26 -7.27
C ARG A 129 1.27 27.14 -8.52
N SER A 130 0.55 28.26 -8.59
CA SER A 130 0.64 29.16 -9.75
C SER A 130 2.00 29.82 -9.94
N ASP A 131 2.88 29.74 -8.94
CA ASP A 131 4.24 30.25 -9.02
C ASP A 131 5.23 29.24 -9.66
N TYR A 132 4.77 28.04 -10.03
CA TYR A 132 5.60 26.95 -10.57
C TYR A 132 5.09 26.43 -11.92
N GLU A 133 5.75 26.83 -13.01
CA GLU A 133 5.41 26.44 -14.40
C GLU A 133 5.40 24.92 -14.64
N PHE A 134 6.24 24.15 -13.93
CA PHE A 134 6.26 22.68 -14.08
C PHE A 134 5.00 21.97 -13.50
N LEU A 135 4.10 22.72 -12.86
CA LEU A 135 2.79 22.25 -12.40
C LEU A 135 1.64 22.69 -13.32
N ASP A 136 1.93 23.20 -14.52
CA ASP A 136 0.90 23.61 -15.50
C ASP A 136 -0.02 22.43 -15.88
N ASP A 137 0.56 21.23 -16.04
CA ASP A 137 -0.16 19.99 -16.36
C ASP A 137 -0.85 19.34 -15.16
N TYR A 138 -0.78 19.96 -13.96
CA TYR A 138 -1.38 19.41 -12.74
C TYR A 138 -2.86 19.06 -12.95
N TYR A 139 -3.63 19.90 -13.64
CA TYR A 139 -5.07 19.66 -13.74
C TYR A 139 -5.38 18.45 -14.62
N GLU A 140 -4.70 18.30 -15.76
CA GLU A 140 -4.82 17.10 -16.59
C GLU A 140 -4.39 15.86 -15.81
N PHE A 141 -3.30 15.96 -15.05
CA PHE A 141 -2.82 14.90 -14.19
C PHE A 141 -3.85 14.54 -13.09
N ALA A 142 -4.37 15.53 -12.39
CA ALA A 142 -5.30 15.39 -11.27
C ALA A 142 -6.70 14.95 -11.73
N GLU A 143 -7.03 15.06 -13.01
CA GLU A 143 -8.23 14.48 -13.63
C GLU A 143 -8.09 12.99 -13.92
N GLN A 144 -6.87 12.47 -14.01
CA GLN A 144 -6.58 11.08 -14.34
C GLN A 144 -6.14 10.25 -13.13
N PHE A 145 -5.41 10.86 -12.19
CA PHE A 145 -4.74 10.16 -11.10
C PHE A 145 -5.14 10.67 -9.71
N SER A 146 -5.17 9.77 -8.73
CA SER A 146 -5.42 10.11 -7.33
C SER A 146 -4.15 10.63 -6.67
N VAL A 147 -4.09 11.94 -6.40
CA VAL A 147 -2.96 12.60 -5.74
C VAL A 147 -2.79 12.08 -4.32
N SER A 148 -3.89 11.89 -3.59
CA SER A 148 -3.86 11.31 -2.24
C SER A 148 -3.24 9.91 -2.23
N SER A 149 -3.57 9.07 -3.22
CA SER A 149 -2.95 7.75 -3.41
C SER A 149 -1.46 7.84 -3.69
N LEU A 150 -1.02 8.78 -4.52
CA LEU A 150 0.38 8.91 -4.94
C LEU A 150 1.27 9.52 -3.84
N LEU A 151 0.71 10.36 -2.97
CA LEU A 151 1.38 10.93 -1.81
C LEU A 151 1.30 10.03 -0.56
N SER A 152 0.50 8.97 -0.60
CA SER A 152 0.36 8.03 0.50
C SER A 152 1.71 7.37 0.87
N LYS A 153 1.89 7.12 2.17
CA LYS A 153 3.05 6.39 2.70
C LYS A 153 3.15 5.05 2.01
N ASP A 154 4.29 4.81 1.37
CA ASP A 154 4.54 3.53 0.72
C ASP A 154 4.70 2.42 1.78
N LYS A 155 3.83 1.43 1.70
CA LYS A 155 3.80 0.22 2.54
C LYS A 155 3.97 -1.06 1.73
N LEU A 156 4.41 -0.93 0.48
CA LEU A 156 4.64 -2.03 -0.44
C LEU A 156 5.62 -3.04 0.16
N ASN A 157 6.71 -2.55 0.74
CA ASN A 157 7.74 -3.39 1.37
C ASN A 157 7.14 -4.27 2.47
N GLU A 158 6.48 -3.66 3.46
CA GLU A 158 5.85 -4.38 4.56
C GLU A 158 4.77 -5.35 4.07
N SER A 159 3.98 -4.94 3.08
CA SER A 159 2.96 -5.79 2.46
C SER A 159 3.55 -7.04 1.82
N ILE A 160 4.64 -6.90 1.05
CA ILE A 160 5.29 -8.02 0.36
C ILE A 160 5.88 -9.01 1.37
N PHE A 161 6.58 -8.54 2.40
CA PHE A 161 7.14 -9.44 3.41
C PHE A 161 6.04 -10.13 4.23
N THR A 162 4.97 -9.42 4.58
CA THR A 162 3.82 -10.00 5.30
C THR A 162 3.08 -11.01 4.41
N TYR A 163 2.94 -10.77 3.10
CA TYR A 163 2.42 -11.76 2.14
C TYR A 163 3.20 -13.07 2.20
N TYR A 164 4.54 -13.00 2.15
CA TYR A 164 5.36 -14.21 2.23
C TYR A 164 5.19 -14.97 3.54
N ARG A 165 5.01 -14.25 4.65
CA ARG A 165 4.74 -14.86 5.95
C ARG A 165 3.42 -15.64 5.95
N ILE A 166 2.35 -15.02 5.47
CA ILE A 166 1.03 -15.67 5.40
C ILE A 166 1.07 -16.84 4.42
N PHE A 167 1.67 -16.65 3.24
CA PHE A 167 1.78 -17.68 2.22
C PHE A 167 2.52 -18.92 2.74
N TYR A 168 3.61 -18.75 3.48
CA TYR A 168 4.31 -19.86 4.13
C TYR A 168 3.37 -20.64 5.06
N GLU A 169 2.68 -19.94 5.97
CA GLU A 169 1.80 -20.58 6.96
C GLU A 169 0.61 -21.32 6.33
N LEU A 170 0.12 -20.87 5.18
CA LEU A 170 -0.96 -21.53 4.45
C LEU A 170 -0.50 -22.75 3.64
N GLU A 171 0.75 -22.79 3.20
CA GLU A 171 1.26 -23.84 2.29
C GLU A 171 2.11 -24.90 2.98
N THR A 172 2.73 -24.57 4.12
CA THR A 172 3.58 -25.54 4.82
C THR A 172 2.75 -26.68 5.40
N LYS A 173 3.38 -27.87 5.45
CA LYS A 173 2.83 -29.02 6.17
C LYS A 173 2.93 -28.87 7.69
N LYS A 174 3.72 -27.91 8.18
CA LYS A 174 4.01 -27.69 9.60
C LYS A 174 3.83 -26.21 9.96
N PRO A 175 2.58 -25.69 9.93
CA PRO A 175 2.31 -24.31 10.29
C PRO A 175 2.80 -24.07 11.72
N GLN A 176 3.35 -22.88 11.94
CA GLN A 176 3.90 -22.45 13.22
C GLN A 176 2.93 -21.51 13.94
N LEU A 177 1.97 -20.94 13.20
CA LEU A 177 0.90 -20.12 13.75
C LEU A 177 -0.41 -20.90 13.79
N SER A 178 -1.23 -20.59 14.79
CA SER A 178 -2.64 -20.95 14.78
C SER A 178 -3.39 -20.20 13.67
N MET A 179 -4.52 -20.75 13.22
CA MET A 179 -5.35 -20.07 12.20
C MET A 179 -5.82 -18.68 12.65
N LYS A 180 -6.01 -18.49 13.97
CA LYS A 180 -6.32 -17.17 14.53
C LYS A 180 -5.19 -16.17 14.28
N GLU A 181 -3.95 -16.55 14.59
CA GLU A 181 -2.77 -15.71 14.34
C GLU A 181 -2.52 -15.47 12.84
N VAL A 182 -2.82 -16.45 11.98
CA VAL A 182 -2.80 -16.26 10.52
C VAL A 182 -3.83 -15.22 10.08
N ASN A 183 -5.05 -15.27 10.63
CA ASN A 183 -6.08 -14.27 10.35
C ASN A 183 -5.70 -12.87 10.87
N GLU A 184 -5.02 -12.78 12.02
CA GLU A 184 -4.46 -11.51 12.53
C GLU A 184 -3.42 -10.93 11.55
N LEU A 185 -2.55 -11.79 10.99
CA LEU A 185 -1.62 -11.38 9.93
C LEU A 185 -2.32 -10.97 8.63
N PHE A 186 -3.39 -11.66 8.21
CA PHE A 186 -4.20 -11.26 7.07
C PHE A 186 -4.76 -9.85 7.23
N LEU A 187 -5.28 -9.54 8.41
CA LEU A 187 -5.82 -8.21 8.68
C LEU A 187 -4.73 -7.14 8.68
N LYS A 188 -3.57 -7.44 9.28
CA LYS A 188 -2.40 -6.57 9.23
C LYS A 188 -1.95 -6.34 7.79
N PHE A 189 -1.88 -7.40 6.98
CA PHE A 189 -1.56 -7.31 5.56
C PHE A 189 -2.57 -6.41 4.82
N ILE A 190 -3.87 -6.64 5.02
CA ILE A 190 -4.96 -5.85 4.46
C ILE A 190 -4.85 -4.36 4.82
N GLN A 191 -4.44 -4.03 6.05
CA GLN A 191 -4.22 -2.65 6.51
C GLN A 191 -2.92 -2.05 5.97
N GLN A 192 -1.89 -2.88 5.77
CA GLN A 192 -0.62 -2.50 5.15
C GLN A 192 -0.72 -2.27 3.67
N VAL A 193 -1.80 -2.70 3.03
CA VAL A 193 -2.10 -2.23 1.69
C VAL A 193 -2.87 -0.92 1.84
N PRO A 194 -2.21 0.26 1.85
CA PRO A 194 -2.93 1.51 1.70
C PRO A 194 -3.52 1.46 0.28
N TYR A 195 -4.80 1.10 0.22
CA TYR A 195 -5.55 1.15 -1.01
C TYR A 195 -6.00 2.56 -1.22
N TYR A 196 -5.37 3.21 -2.17
CA TYR A 196 -6.14 3.76 -3.27
C TYR A 196 -5.54 3.27 -4.59
N SER A 197 -6.42 3.11 -5.56
CA SER A 197 -5.99 3.02 -6.95
C SER A 197 -5.22 4.31 -7.26
N PRO A 198 -4.10 4.27 -8.01
CA PRO A 198 -3.45 5.50 -8.43
C PRO A 198 -4.31 6.30 -9.42
N PHE A 199 -5.45 5.76 -9.87
CA PHE A 199 -6.43 6.42 -10.73
C PHE A 199 -7.50 7.15 -9.90
N ILE A 200 -7.95 8.30 -10.40
CA ILE A 200 -8.97 9.13 -9.73
C ILE A 200 -10.30 8.37 -9.55
N ARG A 201 -11.00 8.66 -8.45
CA ARG A 201 -12.30 8.08 -8.14
C ARG A 201 -13.37 9.16 -8.13
N LYS A 202 -14.62 8.75 -8.34
CA LYS A 202 -15.78 9.67 -8.34
C LYS A 202 -17.00 9.03 -7.67
N TYR A 203 -16.80 8.21 -6.64
CA TYR A 203 -17.88 7.42 -6.06
C TYR A 203 -17.76 7.34 -4.54
N LEU A 204 -18.90 7.09 -3.90
CA LEU A 204 -19.01 6.85 -2.47
C LEU A 204 -19.31 5.38 -2.24
N THR A 205 -18.48 4.72 -1.43
CA THR A 205 -18.86 3.47 -0.79
C THR A 205 -19.48 3.78 0.56
N THR A 206 -20.63 3.17 0.84
CA THR A 206 -21.32 3.31 2.13
C THR A 206 -21.68 1.94 2.67
N PHE A 207 -21.57 1.77 3.97
CA PHE A 207 -21.93 0.54 4.64
C PHE A 207 -23.26 0.71 5.36
N SER A 208 -24.25 -0.12 5.02
CA SER A 208 -25.53 -0.20 5.76
C SER A 208 -25.48 -1.33 6.78
N ARG A 209 -26.00 -1.03 7.98
CA ARG A 209 -26.03 -1.96 9.12
C ARG A 209 -27.18 -2.97 9.03
N GLU A 210 -28.27 -2.66 8.34
CA GLU A 210 -29.41 -3.57 8.24
C GLU A 210 -30.05 -3.51 6.85
N PRO A 211 -30.10 -4.63 6.11
CA PRO A 211 -29.26 -5.84 6.24
C PRO A 211 -27.80 -5.48 5.94
N HIS A 212 -26.80 -6.18 6.52
CA HIS A 212 -25.37 -5.88 6.29
C HIS A 212 -25.02 -5.87 4.80
N HIS A 213 -25.01 -4.68 4.21
CA HIS A 213 -24.79 -4.46 2.79
C HIS A 213 -23.77 -3.36 2.63
N LEU A 214 -22.66 -3.69 1.98
CA LEU A 214 -21.80 -2.68 1.39
C LEU A 214 -22.53 -2.19 0.12
N SER A 215 -22.79 -0.90 0.06
CA SER A 215 -23.43 -0.25 -1.07
C SER A 215 -22.40 0.60 -1.80
N LEU A 216 -22.40 0.48 -3.13
CA LEU A 216 -21.55 1.27 -4.00
C LEU A 216 -22.44 2.22 -4.81
N THR A 217 -22.19 3.52 -4.72
CA THR A 217 -22.88 4.52 -5.54
C THR A 217 -21.92 5.03 -6.60
N VAL A 218 -22.14 4.60 -7.85
CA VAL A 218 -21.31 5.01 -9.01
C VAL A 218 -22.07 6.06 -9.83
N PRO A 219 -21.45 7.20 -10.20
CA PRO A 219 -22.07 8.14 -11.11
C PRO A 219 -22.15 7.53 -12.51
N LEU A 220 -23.21 7.81 -13.28
CA LEU A 220 -23.40 7.16 -14.59
C LEU A 220 -22.38 7.57 -15.67
N ASN A 221 -21.58 8.61 -15.42
CA ASN A 221 -20.58 9.16 -16.33
C ASN A 221 -19.14 8.79 -15.91
N PHE A 222 -18.81 7.50 -15.90
CA PHE A 222 -17.46 6.99 -15.63
C PHE A 222 -16.72 6.61 -16.92
N SER A 223 -15.39 6.63 -16.89
CA SER A 223 -14.57 5.91 -17.88
C SER A 223 -14.52 4.42 -17.54
N GLN A 224 -14.30 3.56 -18.53
CA GLN A 224 -14.30 2.11 -18.32
C GLN A 224 -13.26 1.67 -17.27
N GLY A 225 -12.07 2.26 -17.28
CA GLY A 225 -11.02 1.98 -16.29
C GLY A 225 -11.43 2.37 -14.87
N MET A 226 -12.08 3.53 -14.71
CA MET A 226 -12.59 3.98 -13.41
C MET A 226 -13.59 3.00 -12.81
N LEU A 227 -14.51 2.42 -13.60
CA LEU A 227 -15.48 1.44 -13.08
C LEU A 227 -14.79 0.19 -12.55
N LEU A 228 -13.80 -0.34 -13.26
CA LEU A 228 -13.11 -1.55 -12.82
C LEU A 228 -12.34 -1.33 -11.52
N ASP A 229 -11.62 -0.22 -11.41
CA ASP A 229 -10.95 0.16 -10.17
C ASP A 229 -11.93 0.38 -9.02
N THR A 230 -13.10 0.93 -9.33
CA THR A 230 -14.21 1.07 -8.39
C THR A 230 -14.64 -0.27 -7.81
N LEU A 231 -14.85 -1.25 -8.69
CA LEU A 231 -15.29 -2.59 -8.29
C LEU A 231 -14.21 -3.32 -7.50
N PHE A 232 -12.93 -3.20 -7.88
CA PHE A 232 -11.83 -3.78 -7.11
C PHE A 232 -11.74 -3.18 -5.70
N HIS A 233 -11.88 -1.86 -5.57
CA HIS A 233 -11.85 -1.20 -4.27
C HIS A 233 -13.03 -1.64 -3.40
N PHE A 234 -14.23 -1.71 -3.97
CA PHE A 234 -15.43 -2.21 -3.27
C PHE A 234 -15.25 -3.66 -2.79
N LEU A 235 -14.76 -4.55 -3.65
CA LEU A 235 -14.51 -5.94 -3.26
C LEU A 235 -13.41 -6.05 -2.21
N PHE A 236 -12.39 -5.21 -2.30
CA PHE A 236 -11.35 -5.16 -1.28
C PHE A 236 -11.91 -4.73 0.07
N GLN A 237 -12.68 -3.62 0.13
CA GLN A 237 -13.39 -3.19 1.35
C GLN A 237 -14.29 -4.31 1.90
N PHE A 238 -15.01 -5.00 1.02
CA PHE A 238 -15.83 -6.14 1.40
C PHE A 238 -15.01 -7.28 2.03
N ILE A 239 -13.83 -7.61 1.48
CA ILE A 239 -12.91 -8.58 2.09
C ILE A 239 -12.47 -8.10 3.48
N GLN A 240 -12.11 -6.82 3.65
CA GLN A 240 -11.72 -6.30 4.96
C GLN A 240 -12.86 -6.49 5.97
N GLU A 241 -14.09 -6.13 5.60
CA GLU A 241 -15.28 -6.31 6.43
C GLU A 241 -15.55 -7.77 6.78
N LEU A 242 -15.40 -8.69 5.82
CA LEU A 242 -15.54 -10.13 6.09
C LEU A 242 -14.54 -10.59 7.15
N PHE A 243 -13.30 -10.08 7.16
CA PHE A 243 -12.36 -10.39 8.23
C PHE A 243 -12.73 -9.72 9.56
N TYR A 244 -13.09 -8.43 9.56
CA TYR A 244 -13.46 -7.68 10.77
C TYR A 244 -14.68 -8.27 11.49
N VAL A 245 -15.78 -8.42 10.77
CA VAL A 245 -17.07 -8.87 11.32
C VAL A 245 -17.07 -10.39 11.49
N GLY A 246 -16.60 -11.13 10.48
CA GLY A 246 -16.69 -12.59 10.44
C GLY A 246 -15.74 -13.30 11.41
N TYR A 247 -14.48 -12.86 11.50
CA TYR A 247 -13.48 -13.49 12.38
C TYR A 247 -13.36 -12.82 13.74
N PHE A 248 -13.19 -11.50 13.74
CA PHE A 248 -12.88 -10.79 14.97
C PHE A 248 -14.11 -10.34 15.74
N LYS A 249 -15.29 -10.39 15.11
CA LYS A 249 -16.57 -9.93 15.68
C LYS A 249 -16.46 -8.47 16.14
N ILE A 250 -15.74 -7.67 15.37
CA ILE A 250 -15.51 -6.25 15.60
C ILE A 250 -16.39 -5.49 14.63
N ASP A 251 -17.25 -4.63 15.17
CA ASP A 251 -17.94 -3.59 14.41
C ASP A 251 -17.15 -2.30 14.55
N LEU A 252 -16.45 -1.88 13.49
CA LEU A 252 -15.64 -0.67 13.48
C LEU A 252 -16.46 0.62 13.60
N MET A 253 -17.77 0.55 13.34
CA MET A 253 -18.66 1.70 13.29
C MET A 253 -19.48 1.88 14.56
N SER A 254 -19.55 0.88 15.44
CA SER A 254 -20.19 1.02 16.74
C SER A 254 -19.17 0.76 17.85
N GLU A 255 -18.95 1.76 18.70
CA GLU A 255 -18.29 1.61 20.01
C GLU A 255 -19.00 0.57 20.93
N LYS A 256 -19.94 -0.24 20.41
CA LYS A 256 -20.76 -1.19 21.15
C LYS A 256 -20.13 -2.58 21.18
N SER A 257 -20.36 -3.23 22.31
CA SER A 257 -19.83 -4.54 22.67
C SER A 257 -20.32 -5.65 21.71
N PRO A 258 -19.46 -6.63 21.35
CA PRO A 258 -19.83 -7.86 20.64
C PRO A 258 -20.95 -8.69 21.30
N LYS A 259 -21.40 -8.32 22.51
CA LYS A 259 -22.54 -8.95 23.20
C LYS A 259 -23.90 -8.60 22.60
N ASP A 260 -24.01 -7.51 21.84
CA ASP A 260 -25.25 -7.15 21.13
C ASP A 260 -25.38 -7.87 19.76
N LEU A 261 -24.29 -8.47 19.30
CA LEU A 261 -24.20 -9.25 18.08
C LEU A 261 -24.67 -10.70 18.37
N LYS A 262 -25.96 -10.99 18.15
CA LYS A 262 -26.56 -12.35 18.24
C LYS A 262 -26.08 -13.30 17.11
N PHE A 263 -24.77 -13.41 16.89
CA PHE A 263 -24.17 -14.04 15.71
C PHE A 263 -23.35 -15.28 16.04
N LYS A 264 -23.87 -16.21 16.85
CA LYS A 264 -22.99 -17.24 17.41
C LYS A 264 -22.62 -18.40 16.48
N ASN A 265 -23.47 -18.85 15.54
CA ASN A 265 -23.22 -20.13 14.86
C ASN A 265 -23.51 -20.20 13.34
N LEU A 266 -23.84 -19.09 12.64
CA LEU A 266 -24.27 -19.15 11.23
C LEU A 266 -23.20 -18.82 10.17
N TYR A 267 -21.96 -18.48 10.55
CA TYR A 267 -21.13 -17.64 9.67
C TYR A 267 -19.91 -18.28 8.99
N GLU A 268 -19.29 -19.36 9.48
CA GLU A 268 -18.03 -19.84 8.86
C GLU A 268 -18.23 -20.33 7.41
N GLN A 269 -19.24 -21.18 7.16
CA GLN A 269 -19.52 -21.65 5.80
C GLN A 269 -20.02 -20.51 4.90
N GLN A 270 -20.92 -19.66 5.39
CA GLN A 270 -21.40 -18.51 4.62
C GLN A 270 -20.27 -17.55 4.27
N GLN A 271 -19.30 -17.36 5.17
CA GLN A 271 -18.14 -16.53 4.91
C GLN A 271 -17.20 -17.16 3.88
N ILE A 272 -16.98 -18.48 3.95
CA ILE A 272 -16.26 -19.22 2.91
C ILE A 272 -16.96 -19.03 1.56
N ASP A 273 -18.28 -19.20 1.51
CA ASP A 273 -19.08 -19.02 0.29
C ASP A 273 -18.96 -17.58 -0.26
N ARG A 274 -18.94 -16.57 0.62
CA ARG A 274 -18.72 -15.16 0.25
C ARG A 274 -17.31 -14.90 -0.25
N PHE A 275 -16.29 -15.53 0.34
CA PHE A 275 -14.94 -15.46 -0.20
C PHE A 275 -14.84 -16.14 -1.57
N GLU A 276 -15.48 -17.29 -1.76
CA GLU A 276 -15.53 -17.98 -3.07
C GLU A 276 -16.24 -17.15 -4.14
N GLU A 277 -17.36 -16.50 -3.79
CA GLU A 277 -18.04 -15.54 -4.66
C GLU A 277 -17.12 -14.37 -5.00
N THR A 278 -16.49 -13.76 -3.99
CA THR A 278 -15.59 -12.62 -4.17
C THR A 278 -14.40 -12.96 -5.06
N THR A 279 -13.75 -14.11 -4.83
CA THR A 279 -12.63 -14.60 -5.65
C THR A 279 -13.05 -14.74 -7.12
N ARG A 280 -14.20 -15.36 -7.40
CA ARG A 280 -14.71 -15.53 -8.77
C ARG A 280 -14.99 -14.19 -9.45
N ILE A 281 -15.56 -13.23 -8.73
CA ILE A 281 -15.81 -11.89 -9.25
C ILE A 281 -14.47 -11.18 -9.54
N MET A 282 -13.52 -11.19 -8.60
CA MET A 282 -12.20 -10.57 -8.79
C MET A 282 -11.46 -11.17 -9.99
N ASP A 283 -11.48 -12.50 -10.15
CA ASP A 283 -10.85 -13.16 -11.30
C ASP A 283 -11.47 -12.73 -12.63
N THR A 284 -12.79 -12.53 -12.66
CA THR A 284 -13.51 -12.03 -13.85
C THR A 284 -13.13 -10.57 -14.14
N LEU A 285 -13.05 -9.73 -13.12
CA LEU A 285 -12.62 -8.34 -13.25
C LEU A 285 -11.16 -8.22 -13.71
N PHE A 286 -10.25 -9.08 -13.22
CA PHE A 286 -8.85 -9.06 -13.63
C PHE A 286 -8.69 -9.36 -15.13
N ASN A 287 -9.50 -10.27 -15.66
CA ASN A 287 -9.53 -10.57 -17.10
C ASN A 287 -10.19 -9.47 -17.94
N SER A 288 -10.86 -8.51 -17.30
CA SER A 288 -11.54 -7.38 -17.94
C SER A 288 -10.74 -6.08 -17.86
N LEU A 289 -9.54 -6.11 -17.27
CA LEU A 289 -8.68 -4.94 -17.13
C LEU A 289 -8.35 -4.30 -18.50
N PRO A 290 -8.26 -2.95 -18.57
CA PRO A 290 -7.65 -2.23 -19.68
C PRO A 290 -6.30 -2.82 -20.06
N SER A 291 -5.94 -2.73 -21.35
CA SER A 291 -4.73 -3.35 -21.92
C SER A 291 -3.45 -3.06 -21.12
N GLU A 292 -3.27 -1.83 -20.64
CA GLU A 292 -2.09 -1.43 -19.87
C GLU A 292 -2.00 -2.10 -18.49
N GLN A 293 -3.11 -2.18 -17.77
CA GLN A 293 -3.21 -2.85 -16.47
C GLN A 293 -3.18 -4.38 -16.62
N LEU A 294 -3.76 -4.88 -17.72
CA LEU A 294 -3.78 -6.31 -18.06
C LEU A 294 -2.36 -6.87 -18.27
N LYS A 295 -1.42 -6.08 -18.83
CA LYS A 295 0.00 -6.46 -18.92
C LYS A 295 0.58 -6.78 -17.54
N SER A 296 0.28 -5.95 -16.54
CA SER A 296 0.72 -6.13 -15.15
C SER A 296 0.08 -7.38 -14.51
N TYR A 297 -1.21 -7.59 -14.76
CA TYR A 297 -1.91 -8.79 -14.30
C TYR A 297 -1.34 -10.08 -14.93
N GLN A 298 -1.16 -10.12 -16.25
CA GLN A 298 -0.69 -11.28 -17.00
C GLN A 298 0.67 -11.80 -16.53
N VAL A 299 1.52 -10.93 -16.01
CA VAL A 299 2.83 -11.33 -15.45
C VAL A 299 2.76 -11.84 -14.01
N SER A 300 1.57 -11.91 -13.39
CA SER A 300 1.30 -12.33 -12.01
C SER A 300 0.20 -13.41 -11.88
N VAL A 301 -0.14 -14.09 -12.98
CA VAL A 301 -1.24 -15.08 -13.00
C VAL A 301 -0.93 -16.31 -12.14
N THR A 302 0.32 -16.77 -12.08
CA THR A 302 0.73 -17.94 -11.30
C THR A 302 1.52 -17.55 -10.06
N ASN A 303 1.55 -18.39 -9.00
CA ASN A 303 2.32 -18.10 -7.77
C ASN A 303 3.80 -17.81 -8.05
N LYS A 304 4.46 -18.62 -8.89
CA LYS A 304 5.85 -18.37 -9.30
C LYS A 304 5.99 -17.01 -10.00
N ALA A 305 4.99 -16.60 -10.78
CA ALA A 305 4.99 -15.32 -11.47
C ALA A 305 4.72 -14.15 -10.52
N ILE A 306 3.93 -14.35 -9.46
CA ILE A 306 3.77 -13.41 -8.33
C ILE A 306 5.14 -13.19 -7.69
N ASP A 307 5.82 -14.25 -7.24
CA ASP A 307 7.13 -14.14 -6.56
C ASP A 307 8.15 -13.35 -7.37
N ILE A 308 8.30 -13.72 -8.64
CA ILE A 308 9.20 -13.05 -9.57
C ILE A 308 8.88 -11.55 -9.69
N THR A 309 7.59 -11.21 -9.68
CA THR A 309 7.13 -9.82 -9.85
C THR A 309 7.31 -9.02 -8.56
N LEU A 310 6.99 -9.59 -7.39
CA LEU A 310 7.21 -8.94 -6.10
C LEU A 310 8.68 -8.63 -5.85
N ILE A 311 9.58 -9.58 -6.10
CA ILE A 311 11.03 -9.35 -5.96
C ILE A 311 11.52 -8.30 -6.98
N SER A 312 10.96 -8.26 -8.19
CA SER A 312 11.28 -7.24 -9.19
C SER A 312 10.80 -5.84 -8.78
N LEU A 313 9.63 -5.74 -8.12
CA LEU A 313 9.10 -4.49 -7.56
C LEU A 313 10.01 -3.96 -6.44
N LEU A 314 10.36 -4.81 -5.47
CA LEU A 314 11.30 -4.45 -4.41
C LEU A 314 12.65 -3.99 -4.99
N PHE A 315 13.14 -4.67 -6.02
CA PHE A 315 14.39 -4.28 -6.69
C PHE A 315 14.29 -2.91 -7.37
N LYS A 316 13.19 -2.66 -8.11
CA LYS A 316 12.95 -1.36 -8.76
C LYS A 316 12.86 -0.24 -7.73
N GLN A 317 12.15 -0.46 -6.62
CA GLN A 317 12.03 0.52 -5.55
C GLN A 317 13.38 0.82 -4.89
N CYS A 318 14.17 -0.22 -4.59
CA CYS A 318 15.53 -0.03 -4.07
C CYS A 318 16.44 0.70 -5.07
N GLN A 319 16.30 0.42 -6.37
CA GLN A 319 17.04 1.11 -7.40
C GLN A 319 16.67 2.60 -7.45
N THR A 320 15.37 2.93 -7.49
CA THR A 320 14.90 4.32 -7.51
C THR A 320 15.35 5.08 -6.27
N GLN A 321 15.22 4.49 -5.07
CA GLN A 321 15.70 5.12 -3.84
C GLN A 321 17.22 5.32 -3.87
N PHE A 322 17.98 4.33 -4.34
CA PHE A 322 19.43 4.44 -4.48
C PHE A 322 19.82 5.60 -5.42
N ASP A 323 19.14 5.73 -6.56
CA ASP A 323 19.41 6.78 -7.52
C ASP A 323 19.08 8.17 -6.92
N ASN A 324 17.98 8.29 -6.17
CA ASN A 324 17.65 9.50 -5.41
C ASN A 324 18.72 9.84 -4.36
N ASP A 325 19.20 8.86 -3.58
CA ASP A 325 20.23 9.05 -2.56
C ASP A 325 21.61 9.41 -3.14
N VAL A 326 21.82 9.18 -4.44
CA VAL A 326 23.00 9.67 -5.19
C VAL A 326 22.81 11.11 -5.63
N LEU A 327 21.61 11.48 -6.09
CA LEU A 327 21.30 12.78 -6.69
C LEU A 327 21.08 13.88 -5.64
N PHE A 328 20.45 13.56 -4.52
CA PHE A 328 20.08 14.53 -3.49
C PHE A 328 21.05 14.47 -2.31
N TYR A 329 21.60 15.62 -1.90
CA TYR A 329 22.58 15.77 -0.81
C TYR A 329 22.02 15.30 0.56
N GLN A 330 22.87 15.36 1.60
CA GLN A 330 22.75 14.77 2.94
C GLN A 330 21.34 14.73 3.58
N ASP A 331 20.49 15.74 3.35
CA ASP A 331 19.15 15.83 3.94
C ASP A 331 18.17 14.77 3.41
N TYR A 332 18.25 14.39 2.12
CA TYR A 332 17.39 13.34 1.54
C TYR A 332 17.81 11.95 2.02
N PHE A 333 19.12 11.74 2.15
CA PHE A 333 19.71 10.49 2.63
C PHE A 333 19.22 10.11 4.03
N GLU A 334 19.02 11.09 4.91
CA GLU A 334 18.54 10.85 6.28
C GLU A 334 17.12 10.26 6.33
N THR A 335 16.32 10.47 5.28
CA THR A 335 14.95 9.95 5.14
C THR A 335 14.86 8.65 4.34
N SER A 336 15.98 8.17 3.79
CA SER A 336 16.02 6.95 2.96
C SER A 336 15.74 5.69 3.78
N PHE A 337 14.83 4.84 3.28
CA PHE A 337 14.62 3.51 3.86
C PHE A 337 15.82 2.56 3.63
N LEU A 338 16.77 2.95 2.78
CA LEU A 338 17.99 2.20 2.52
C LEU A 338 19.18 2.61 3.39
N LYS A 339 19.04 3.71 4.15
CA LYS A 339 20.12 4.35 4.92
C LYS A 339 20.97 3.35 5.70
N ASP A 340 20.32 2.46 6.45
CA ASP A 340 20.98 1.52 7.36
C ASP A 340 21.63 0.32 6.66
N PHE A 341 21.37 0.13 5.36
CA PHE A 341 21.96 -0.96 4.58
C PHE A 341 23.24 -0.56 3.84
N TYR A 342 23.50 0.75 3.74
CA TYR A 342 24.68 1.30 3.08
C TYR A 342 25.96 1.05 3.89
N GLU A 343 27.00 0.57 3.21
CA GLU A 343 28.37 0.56 3.79
C GLU A 343 29.07 1.90 3.60
N ILE A 344 28.72 2.58 2.52
CA ILE A 344 29.21 3.90 2.14
C ILE A 344 27.99 4.63 1.59
N ALA A 345 27.76 5.88 2.00
CA ALA A 345 26.62 6.64 1.51
C ALA A 345 26.71 6.80 -0.03
N PRO A 346 25.60 6.65 -0.78
CA PRO A 346 25.61 6.67 -2.26
C PRO A 346 26.25 7.91 -2.87
N TYR A 347 25.96 9.10 -2.33
CA TYR A 347 26.55 10.37 -2.78
C TYR A 347 28.08 10.46 -2.58
N LYS A 348 28.67 9.63 -1.70
CA LYS A 348 30.14 9.54 -1.52
C LYS A 348 30.80 8.58 -2.50
N MET A 349 30.02 7.82 -3.27
CA MET A 349 30.56 6.94 -4.31
C MET A 349 30.81 7.76 -5.58
N GLY A 350 32.08 7.89 -5.95
CA GLY A 350 32.46 8.49 -7.24
C GLY A 350 31.78 7.80 -8.44
N GLU A 351 31.97 8.34 -9.65
CA GLU A 351 31.17 8.03 -10.84
C GLU A 351 31.34 6.63 -11.45
N ASN A 352 32.04 5.70 -10.78
CA ASN A 352 32.25 4.36 -11.30
C ASN A 352 30.96 3.52 -11.30
N SER A 353 30.35 3.37 -12.48
CA SER A 353 29.09 2.65 -12.70
C SER A 353 29.11 1.20 -12.22
N LYS A 354 30.21 0.46 -12.42
CA LYS A 354 30.35 -0.93 -11.95
C LYS A 354 30.37 -1.03 -10.42
N LYS A 355 31.04 -0.09 -9.75
CA LYS A 355 31.05 0.00 -8.28
C LYS A 355 29.66 0.34 -7.75
N LYS A 356 28.98 1.34 -8.33
CA LYS A 356 27.60 1.71 -7.96
C LYS A 356 26.64 0.53 -8.13
N ALA A 357 26.68 -0.17 -9.25
CA ALA A 357 25.84 -1.35 -9.50
C ALA A 357 26.10 -2.48 -8.48
N THR A 358 27.37 -2.77 -8.18
CA THR A 358 27.74 -3.77 -7.17
C THR A 358 27.25 -3.37 -5.78
N HIS A 359 27.37 -2.10 -5.42
CA HIS A 359 26.92 -1.59 -4.14
C HIS A 359 25.40 -1.66 -3.98
N MET A 360 24.64 -1.17 -4.98
CA MET A 360 23.18 -1.24 -4.97
C MET A 360 22.68 -2.68 -4.84
N ASN A 361 23.27 -3.64 -5.56
CA ASN A 361 22.89 -5.05 -5.41
C ASN A 361 23.20 -5.58 -4.00
N LYS A 362 24.31 -5.16 -3.38
CA LYS A 362 24.67 -5.61 -2.03
C LYS A 362 23.68 -5.06 -1.00
N VAL A 363 23.31 -3.79 -1.15
CA VAL A 363 22.26 -3.13 -0.37
C VAL A 363 20.93 -3.86 -0.52
N PHE A 364 20.54 -4.20 -1.75
CA PHE A 364 19.31 -4.94 -2.01
C PHE A 364 19.28 -6.31 -1.31
N PHE A 365 20.38 -7.08 -1.35
CA PHE A 365 20.45 -8.37 -0.64
C PHE A 365 20.35 -8.21 0.88
N LYS A 366 20.95 -7.15 1.46
CA LYS A 366 20.81 -6.82 2.88
C LYS A 366 19.38 -6.40 3.23
N PHE A 367 18.75 -5.59 2.40
CA PHE A 367 17.37 -5.17 2.53
C PHE A 367 16.42 -6.37 2.53
N LEU A 368 16.55 -7.28 1.55
CA LEU A 368 15.76 -8.52 1.52
C LEU A 368 15.98 -9.36 2.78
N LYS A 369 17.24 -9.54 3.18
CA LYS A 369 17.58 -10.25 4.42
C LYS A 369 16.83 -9.67 5.62
N HIS A 370 16.95 -8.38 5.84
CA HIS A 370 16.32 -7.70 6.97
C HIS A 370 14.78 -7.82 6.92
N GLY A 371 14.16 -7.62 5.76
CA GLY A 371 12.72 -7.70 5.61
C GLY A 371 12.15 -9.10 5.91
N PHE A 372 12.83 -10.16 5.45
CA PHE A 372 12.45 -11.54 5.77
C PHE A 372 12.73 -11.89 7.24
N GLU A 373 13.86 -11.45 7.81
CA GLU A 373 14.17 -11.67 9.23
C GLU A 373 13.16 -10.98 10.15
N ALA A 374 12.68 -9.79 9.79
CA ALA A 374 11.63 -9.08 10.51
C ALA A 374 10.29 -9.86 10.55
N GLN A 375 10.07 -10.80 9.62
CA GLN A 375 8.93 -11.70 9.59
C GLN A 375 9.22 -13.08 10.25
N GLY A 376 10.38 -13.23 10.89
CA GLY A 376 10.78 -14.45 11.59
C GLY A 376 11.46 -15.52 10.73
N PHE A 377 11.79 -15.23 9.47
CA PHE A 377 12.57 -16.15 8.64
C PHE A 377 14.06 -16.09 9.00
N THR A 378 14.74 -17.22 8.87
CA THR A 378 16.21 -17.27 8.88
C THR A 378 16.73 -17.04 7.47
N VAL A 379 17.71 -16.14 7.31
CA VAL A 379 18.21 -15.76 5.98
C VAL A 379 19.73 -15.80 5.90
N ASP A 380 20.23 -16.64 4.99
CA ASP A 380 21.65 -16.74 4.67
C ASP A 380 21.96 -16.03 3.35
N ILE A 381 22.89 -15.07 3.39
CA ILE A 381 23.40 -14.38 2.21
C ILE A 381 24.85 -14.79 1.91
N LYS A 382 25.16 -15.06 0.65
CA LYS A 382 26.55 -15.18 0.16
C LYS A 382 26.77 -14.23 -0.99
N THR A 383 27.58 -13.20 -0.78
CA THR A 383 27.86 -12.14 -1.76
C THR A 383 29.33 -12.09 -2.20
N ALA A 384 30.00 -13.25 -2.23
CA ALA A 384 31.40 -13.35 -2.68
C ALA A 384 31.49 -13.47 -4.20
N GLY A 385 32.41 -12.74 -4.82
CA GLY A 385 32.65 -12.79 -6.27
C GLY A 385 31.63 -12.00 -7.11
N ALA A 386 31.39 -12.46 -8.33
CA ALA A 386 30.48 -11.80 -9.27
C ALA A 386 29.02 -11.84 -8.79
N ILE A 387 28.28 -10.75 -9.01
CA ILE A 387 26.88 -10.56 -8.57
C ILE A 387 25.99 -11.74 -8.97
N ASP A 388 26.18 -12.27 -10.18
CA ASP A 388 25.36 -13.38 -10.70
C ASP A 388 25.49 -14.67 -9.88
N LYS A 389 26.62 -14.85 -9.18
CA LYS A 389 26.89 -15.99 -8.29
C LYS A 389 26.44 -15.75 -6.85
N TRP A 390 25.95 -14.55 -6.51
CA TRP A 390 25.47 -14.29 -5.17
C TRP A 390 24.20 -15.11 -4.90
N THR A 391 24.02 -15.53 -3.66
CA THR A 391 22.87 -16.36 -3.26
C THR A 391 22.20 -15.82 -2.00
N LEU A 392 20.87 -15.92 -1.98
CA LEU A 392 20.00 -15.64 -0.85
C LEU A 392 19.21 -16.91 -0.57
N LYS A 393 19.35 -17.48 0.63
CA LYS A 393 18.60 -18.65 1.08
C LYS A 393 17.74 -18.25 2.26
N ILE A 394 16.44 -18.49 2.13
CA ILE A 394 15.43 -18.14 3.12
C ILE A 394 14.82 -19.44 3.63
N ALA A 395 14.79 -19.58 4.94
CA ALA A 395 14.23 -20.73 5.64
C ALA A 395 13.32 -20.26 6.77
N TYR A 396 12.38 -21.09 7.17
CA TYR A 396 11.63 -20.90 8.41
C TYR A 396 11.84 -22.13 9.29
N GLY A 397 12.43 -21.94 10.45
CA GLY A 397 12.92 -23.07 11.27
C GLY A 397 13.93 -23.93 10.49
N LYS A 398 13.60 -25.21 10.27
CA LYS A 398 14.44 -26.16 9.51
C LYS A 398 14.01 -26.32 8.05
N GLU A 399 12.92 -25.71 7.63
CA GLU A 399 12.37 -25.87 6.29
C GLU A 399 12.90 -24.79 5.35
N LYS A 400 13.42 -25.22 4.20
CA LYS A 400 13.81 -24.30 3.13
C LYS A 400 12.55 -23.74 2.49
N PHE A 401 12.46 -22.41 2.42
CA PHE A 401 11.33 -21.70 1.83
C PHE A 401 11.63 -21.23 0.41
N LEU A 402 12.68 -20.40 0.25
CA LEU A 402 13.04 -19.80 -1.03
C LEU A 402 14.56 -19.77 -1.18
N GLU A 403 15.05 -19.97 -2.40
CA GLU A 403 16.45 -19.74 -2.75
C GLU A 403 16.52 -19.00 -4.08
N MET A 404 17.29 -17.92 -4.10
CA MET A 404 17.46 -17.07 -5.28
C MET A 404 18.93 -16.75 -5.51
N THR A 405 19.32 -16.70 -6.78
CA THR A 405 20.64 -16.21 -7.20
C THR A 405 20.56 -14.76 -7.70
N GLY A 406 21.68 -14.03 -7.65
CA GLY A 406 21.76 -12.70 -8.23
C GLY A 406 21.45 -12.69 -9.73
N GLU A 407 21.84 -13.74 -10.45
CA GLU A 407 21.49 -13.94 -11.86
C GLU A 407 19.97 -14.00 -12.06
N GLN A 408 19.27 -14.81 -11.25
CA GLN A 408 17.81 -14.95 -11.34
C GLN A 408 17.11 -13.62 -11.08
N ILE A 409 17.52 -12.88 -10.05
CA ILE A 409 16.95 -11.56 -9.71
C ILE A 409 17.14 -10.61 -10.89
N ARG A 410 18.36 -10.51 -11.43
CA ARG A 410 18.68 -9.61 -12.55
C ARG A 410 17.95 -9.98 -13.84
N MET A 411 17.93 -11.26 -14.20
CA MET A 411 17.27 -11.74 -15.41
C MET A 411 15.75 -11.55 -15.34
N ASN A 412 15.15 -11.84 -14.18
CA ASN A 412 13.74 -11.60 -13.93
C ASN A 412 13.39 -10.12 -14.05
N TYR A 413 14.15 -9.25 -13.38
CA TYR A 413 13.95 -7.79 -13.45
C TYR A 413 14.11 -7.27 -14.89
N LYS A 414 15.15 -7.71 -15.61
CA LYS A 414 15.36 -7.35 -17.02
C LYS A 414 14.17 -7.77 -17.87
N ASN A 415 13.65 -8.98 -17.69
CA ASN A 415 12.48 -9.47 -18.41
C ASN A 415 11.21 -8.66 -18.08
N ARG A 416 11.03 -8.20 -16.83
CA ARG A 416 9.91 -7.31 -16.46
C ARG A 416 10.05 -5.92 -17.09
N LYS A 417 11.26 -5.37 -17.13
CA LYS A 417 11.55 -4.10 -17.82
C LYS A 417 11.27 -4.19 -19.32
N LEU A 418 11.67 -5.29 -19.98
CA LEU A 418 11.37 -5.53 -21.40
C LEU A 418 9.87 -5.64 -21.69
N LYS A 419 9.09 -6.12 -20.72
CA LYS A 419 7.62 -6.14 -20.79
C LYS A 419 6.97 -4.80 -20.45
N LYS A 420 7.76 -3.72 -20.31
CA LYS A 420 7.31 -2.37 -19.94
C LYS A 420 6.46 -2.35 -18.66
N LEU A 421 6.79 -3.20 -17.69
CA LEU A 421 6.01 -3.28 -16.45
C LEU A 421 6.05 -1.98 -15.63
N PHE A 422 7.12 -1.21 -15.75
CA PHE A 422 7.38 -0.02 -14.92
C PHE A 422 7.39 1.31 -15.67
N ASN A 423 7.14 1.33 -16.99
CA ASN A 423 7.07 2.55 -17.79
C ASN A 423 5.85 2.54 -18.73
N TYR A 424 5.25 3.70 -18.97
CA TYR A 424 4.42 3.91 -20.17
C TYR A 424 5.33 3.90 -21.42
N GLU A 425 4.75 3.62 -22.59
CA GLU A 425 5.45 3.13 -23.79
C GLU A 425 6.77 3.82 -24.19
#